data_AF-N6VIU5-F1
#
_entry.id   AF-N6VIU5-F1
#
_cell.length_a   1.000
_cell.length_b   1.000
_cell.length_c   1.000
_cell.angle_alpha   90.00
_cell.angle_beta   90.00
_cell.angle_gamma   90.00
#
_symmetry.space_group_name_H-M   'P 1'
#
loop_
_entity.id
_entity.type
_entity.pdbx_description
1 polymer ?
#
loop_
_entity_poly.entity_id
_entity_poly.type
_entity_poly.pdbx_seq_one_letter_code
_entity_poly.pdbx_strand_id
1 'polypeptide(L)'
;MARKKIALIGSGMIGGTLAHLVGLKELGDVVLFDIAEGMPQGKALDIAESSPVDGFDISLKGANAYEAIEGFDVVIVTAGVARKPGMSRDDLLGINLKVMEQVGGGIKKYASSAFVICITNPLDAMVWALQKFSGLPTHKVVGMAGVLDSARFRYFLSEEFKVSVKDVTAFVLGGHGDSMVPLVRYSTVGGISLPDLVKMGWTTQERIDQIIQRTRDGGAEIVSLLKTGSAFYAPAASAVSMAEAYLKDTKRVVPVAAYLSGEYGVNDTYVGVPVILGAGGVERVIEIDLDKKERDAFEHSVNAVQKLCEACIALVPSLK
;
A
#
# COMPACT_ATOMS: atom_id res chain seq x y z
N MET A 1 16.73 14.93 -19.68
CA MET A 1 16.39 15.05 -18.23
C MET A 1 16.94 13.83 -17.52
N ALA A 2 17.36 13.95 -16.26
CA ALA A 2 17.80 12.79 -15.47
C ALA A 2 16.62 11.82 -15.27
N ARG A 3 16.88 10.51 -15.35
CA ARG A 3 15.87 9.48 -15.06
C ARG A 3 15.43 9.57 -13.61
N LYS A 4 14.17 9.23 -13.37
CA LYS A 4 13.63 9.05 -12.01
C LYS A 4 14.30 7.86 -11.33
N LYS A 5 14.42 7.90 -10.01
CA LYS A 5 15.08 6.87 -9.21
C LYS A 5 14.13 6.32 -8.15
N ILE A 6 13.99 4.98 -8.12
CA ILE A 6 13.06 4.27 -7.24
C ILE A 6 13.83 3.25 -6.40
N ALA A 7 13.79 3.42 -5.08
CA ALA A 7 14.46 2.55 -4.13
C ALA A 7 13.45 1.57 -3.57
N LEU A 8 13.79 0.29 -3.54
CA LEU A 8 12.94 -0.80 -3.08
C LEU A 8 13.60 -1.43 -1.85
N ILE A 9 13.10 -1.05 -0.66
CA ILE A 9 13.65 -1.51 0.62
C ILE A 9 12.97 -2.83 0.97
N GLY A 10 13.70 -3.93 0.83
CA GLY A 10 13.20 -5.30 0.88
C GLY A 10 13.13 -5.89 -0.53
N SER A 11 13.85 -6.99 -0.74
CA SER A 11 14.02 -7.66 -2.03
C SER A 11 13.34 -9.02 -2.09
N GLY A 12 12.29 -9.22 -1.29
CA GLY A 12 11.44 -10.42 -1.27
C GLY A 12 10.56 -10.56 -2.52
N MET A 13 9.43 -11.27 -2.40
CA MET A 13 8.52 -11.49 -3.53
C MET A 13 7.91 -10.19 -4.05
N ILE A 14 7.45 -9.31 -3.16
CA ILE A 14 6.91 -7.98 -3.54
C ILE A 14 8.03 -7.12 -4.13
N GLY A 15 9.19 -7.01 -3.47
CA GLY A 15 10.34 -6.23 -3.95
C GLY A 15 10.79 -6.59 -5.38
N GLY A 16 10.96 -7.88 -5.67
CA GLY A 16 11.30 -8.32 -7.03
C GLY A 16 10.20 -8.00 -8.05
N THR A 17 8.93 -8.18 -7.67
CA THR A 17 7.79 -7.85 -8.56
C THR A 17 7.69 -6.34 -8.81
N LEU A 18 7.96 -5.51 -7.79
CA LEU A 18 8.03 -4.05 -7.92
C LEU A 18 9.12 -3.66 -8.92
N ALA A 19 10.33 -4.19 -8.77
CA ALA A 19 11.46 -3.91 -9.67
C ALA A 19 11.12 -4.25 -11.12
N HIS A 20 10.53 -5.42 -11.33
CA HIS A 20 10.13 -5.87 -12.67
C HIS A 20 9.04 -4.97 -13.29
N LEU A 21 7.99 -4.66 -12.53
CA LEU A 21 6.91 -3.78 -13.00
C LEU A 21 7.39 -2.34 -13.26
N VAL A 22 8.36 -1.84 -12.49
CA VAL A 22 8.97 -0.53 -12.73
C VAL A 22 9.73 -0.51 -14.06
N GLY A 23 10.49 -1.57 -14.37
CA GLY A 23 11.18 -1.75 -15.65
C GLY A 23 10.20 -1.80 -16.83
N LEU A 24 9.21 -2.71 -16.77
CA LEU A 24 8.19 -2.87 -17.81
C LEU A 24 7.36 -1.61 -18.09
N LYS A 25 7.26 -0.70 -17.12
CA LYS A 25 6.55 0.59 -17.24
C LYS A 25 7.47 1.78 -17.48
N GLU A 26 8.77 1.55 -17.59
CA GLU A 26 9.81 2.55 -17.79
C GLU A 26 9.72 3.72 -16.81
N LEU A 27 9.44 3.43 -15.53
CA LEU A 27 9.20 4.48 -14.52
C LEU A 27 10.49 5.13 -14.00
N GLY A 28 11.64 4.49 -14.20
CA GLY A 28 12.93 5.01 -13.77
C GLY A 28 13.95 3.92 -13.42
N ASP A 29 15.14 4.35 -13.01
CA ASP A 29 16.20 3.49 -12.51
C ASP A 29 15.87 2.96 -11.10
N VAL A 30 16.34 1.76 -10.78
CA VAL A 30 15.96 1.03 -9.57
C VAL A 30 17.17 0.59 -8.75
N VAL A 31 17.05 0.75 -7.43
CA VAL A 31 17.90 0.03 -6.47
C VAL A 31 17.03 -0.90 -5.63
N LEU A 32 17.36 -2.19 -5.65
CA LEU A 32 16.88 -3.19 -4.72
C LEU A 32 17.81 -3.21 -3.51
N PHE A 33 17.25 -2.97 -2.32
CA PHE A 33 17.97 -3.05 -1.06
C PHE A 33 17.47 -4.26 -0.26
N ASP A 34 18.39 -4.99 0.38
CA ASP A 34 18.06 -5.97 1.39
C ASP A 34 19.24 -6.14 2.35
N ILE A 35 19.01 -6.70 3.54
CA ILE A 35 20.11 -7.11 4.43
C ILE A 35 20.69 -8.47 4.02
N ALA A 36 19.92 -9.28 3.28
CA ALA A 36 20.38 -10.57 2.77
C ALA A 36 21.29 -10.35 1.55
N GLU A 37 22.60 -10.55 1.72
CA GLU A 37 23.59 -10.45 0.64
C GLU A 37 23.25 -11.39 -0.53
N GLY A 38 23.50 -10.91 -1.75
CA GLY A 38 23.26 -11.66 -2.99
C GLY A 38 21.82 -11.59 -3.50
N MET A 39 20.81 -11.58 -2.63
CA MET A 39 19.40 -11.52 -3.05
C MET A 39 19.04 -10.27 -3.87
N PRO A 40 19.34 -9.02 -3.40
CA PRO A 40 19.02 -7.83 -4.18
C PRO A 40 19.83 -7.77 -5.49
N GLN A 41 21.09 -8.21 -5.48
CA GLN A 41 21.97 -8.19 -6.66
C GLN A 41 21.50 -9.19 -7.71
N GLY A 42 21.21 -10.43 -7.31
CA GLY A 42 20.76 -11.48 -8.21
C GLY A 42 19.46 -11.11 -8.91
N LYS A 43 18.48 -10.60 -8.16
CA LYS A 43 17.20 -10.14 -8.76
C LYS A 43 17.39 -8.91 -9.65
N ALA A 44 18.22 -7.96 -9.27
CA ALA A 44 18.50 -6.79 -10.10
C ALA A 44 19.15 -7.20 -11.43
N LEU A 45 20.10 -8.13 -11.40
CA LEU A 45 20.76 -8.64 -12.60
C LEU A 45 19.79 -9.41 -13.50
N ASP A 46 19.02 -10.34 -12.93
CA ASP A 46 18.03 -11.15 -13.67
C ASP A 46 17.00 -10.27 -14.41
N ILE A 47 16.46 -9.25 -13.74
CA ILE A 47 15.52 -8.30 -14.38
C ILE A 47 16.24 -7.42 -15.42
N ALA A 48 17.49 -7.03 -15.19
CA ALA A 48 18.26 -6.30 -16.18
C ALA A 48 18.53 -7.16 -17.44
N GLU A 49 18.75 -8.46 -17.28
CA GLU A 49 18.93 -9.43 -18.37
C GLU A 49 17.63 -9.67 -19.15
N SER A 50 16.46 -9.46 -18.55
CA SER A 50 15.17 -9.50 -19.27
C SER A 50 14.91 -8.25 -20.12
N SER A 51 15.59 -7.14 -19.83
CA SER A 51 15.36 -5.85 -20.50
C SER A 51 15.50 -5.84 -22.02
N PRO A 52 16.44 -6.57 -22.67
CA PRO A 52 16.54 -6.61 -24.13
C PRO A 52 15.39 -7.35 -24.80
N VAL A 53 14.64 -8.18 -24.06
CA VAL A 53 13.49 -8.93 -24.59
C VAL A 53 12.29 -8.02 -24.78
N ASP A 54 11.94 -7.22 -23.76
CA ASP A 54 10.79 -6.32 -23.78
C ASP A 54 11.15 -4.89 -24.22
N GLY A 55 12.45 -4.57 -24.31
CA GLY A 55 12.96 -3.31 -24.88
C GLY A 55 12.92 -2.10 -23.94
N PHE A 56 12.94 -2.30 -22.62
CA PHE A 56 12.99 -1.19 -21.66
C PHE A 56 14.43 -0.82 -21.28
N ASP A 57 14.75 0.48 -21.24
CA ASP A 57 16.06 0.93 -20.77
C ASP A 57 16.05 1.29 -19.27
N ILE A 58 16.79 0.54 -18.45
CA ILE A 58 16.83 0.76 -17.00
C ILE A 58 18.23 0.50 -16.40
N SER A 59 18.62 1.29 -15.41
CA SER A 59 19.70 0.90 -14.48
C SER A 59 19.10 0.21 -13.26
N LEU A 60 19.35 -1.09 -13.12
CA LEU A 60 18.97 -1.91 -11.97
C LEU A 60 20.21 -2.31 -11.17
N LYS A 61 20.21 -2.06 -9.86
CA LYS A 61 21.30 -2.46 -8.97
C LYS A 61 20.78 -3.07 -7.67
N GLY A 62 21.52 -4.03 -7.13
CA GLY A 62 21.31 -4.52 -5.78
C GLY A 62 22.28 -3.88 -4.78
N ALA A 63 21.82 -3.62 -3.57
CA ALA A 63 22.62 -3.04 -2.50
C ALA A 63 22.25 -3.61 -1.12
N ASN A 64 23.19 -3.52 -0.18
CA ASN A 64 22.97 -3.88 1.22
C ASN A 64 23.25 -2.70 2.18
N ALA A 65 23.54 -1.52 1.64
CA ALA A 65 23.85 -0.29 2.39
C ALA A 65 22.98 0.88 1.90
N TYR A 66 22.53 1.74 2.82
CA TYR A 66 21.55 2.80 2.53
C TYR A 66 22.13 3.95 1.72
N GLU A 67 23.44 4.11 1.64
CA GLU A 67 24.12 5.07 0.77
C GLU A 67 23.68 4.90 -0.70
N ALA A 68 23.30 3.69 -1.09
CA ALA A 68 22.83 3.38 -2.43
C ALA A 68 21.49 4.06 -2.80
N ILE A 69 20.74 4.58 -1.82
CA ILE A 69 19.45 5.26 -2.04
C ILE A 69 19.55 6.78 -2.02
N GLU A 70 20.77 7.33 -2.11
CA GLU A 70 21.00 8.78 -2.06
C GLU A 70 20.30 9.53 -3.21
N GLY A 71 19.44 10.48 -2.84
CA GLY A 71 18.75 11.37 -3.79
C GLY A 71 17.67 10.67 -4.64
N PHE A 72 17.05 9.61 -4.14
CA PHE A 72 15.98 8.89 -4.83
C PHE A 72 14.64 9.64 -4.78
N ASP A 73 13.85 9.59 -5.86
CA ASP A 73 12.55 10.27 -5.95
C ASP A 73 11.45 9.53 -5.15
N VAL A 74 11.49 8.19 -5.16
CA VAL A 74 10.52 7.31 -4.52
C VAL A 74 11.22 6.21 -3.74
N VAL A 75 10.72 5.89 -2.55
CA VAL A 75 11.16 4.75 -1.73
C VAL A 75 9.94 3.86 -1.42
N ILE A 76 9.98 2.59 -1.79
CA ILE A 76 8.92 1.62 -1.48
C ILE A 76 9.45 0.62 -0.46
N VAL A 77 8.80 0.52 0.69
CA VAL A 77 9.24 -0.26 1.84
C VAL A 77 8.41 -1.54 1.98
N THR A 78 9.06 -2.68 1.72
CA THR A 78 8.53 -4.02 1.95
C THR A 78 9.30 -4.80 3.02
N ALA A 79 10.40 -4.22 3.52
CA ALA A 79 11.25 -4.83 4.53
C ALA A 79 10.49 -5.07 5.84
N GLY A 80 10.70 -6.26 6.40
CA GLY A 80 10.04 -6.72 7.61
C GLY A 80 9.86 -8.23 7.57
N VAL A 81 9.27 -8.76 8.64
CA VAL A 81 8.90 -10.17 8.72
C VAL A 81 7.40 -10.33 8.51
N ALA A 82 7.02 -11.39 7.80
CA ALA A 82 5.64 -11.85 7.77
C ALA A 82 5.30 -12.57 9.09
N ARG A 83 4.02 -12.54 9.48
CA ARG A 83 3.55 -13.30 10.65
C ARG A 83 3.77 -14.80 10.41
N LYS A 84 4.51 -15.44 11.32
CA LYS A 84 4.76 -16.89 11.28
C LYS A 84 3.78 -17.65 12.19
N PRO A 85 3.50 -18.95 11.93
CA PRO A 85 2.79 -19.78 12.89
C PRO A 85 3.44 -19.71 14.29
N GLY A 86 2.61 -19.50 15.33
CA GLY A 86 3.09 -19.36 16.72
C GLY A 86 3.57 -17.96 17.12
N MET A 87 3.65 -16.99 16.18
CA MET A 87 4.05 -15.61 16.49
C MET A 87 2.84 -14.80 17.01
N SER A 88 3.03 -14.14 18.16
CA SER A 88 2.01 -13.22 18.71
C SER A 88 1.92 -11.94 17.86
N ARG A 89 0.85 -11.16 18.05
CA ARG A 89 0.70 -9.86 17.38
C ARG A 89 1.78 -8.88 17.84
N ASP A 90 2.12 -8.92 19.12
CA ASP A 90 3.09 -8.01 19.74
C ASP A 90 4.53 -8.34 19.32
N ASP A 91 4.86 -9.63 19.14
CA ASP A 91 6.16 -10.04 18.60
C ASP A 91 6.38 -9.50 17.19
N LEU A 92 5.37 -9.66 16.32
CA LEU A 92 5.41 -9.14 14.95
C LEU A 92 5.60 -7.62 14.96
N LEU A 93 4.82 -6.93 15.82
CA LEU A 93 4.86 -5.48 15.95
C LEU A 93 6.26 -5.01 16.39
N GLY A 94 6.81 -5.61 17.45
CA GLY A 94 8.13 -5.26 17.98
C GLY A 94 9.26 -5.50 16.98
N ILE A 95 9.22 -6.59 16.21
CA ILE A 95 10.22 -6.85 15.16
C ILE A 95 10.13 -5.81 14.06
N ASN A 96 8.93 -5.58 13.51
CA ASN A 96 8.78 -4.68 12.38
C ASN A 96 8.95 -3.21 12.77
N LEU A 97 8.69 -2.81 14.02
CA LEU A 97 9.04 -1.47 14.52
C LEU A 97 10.55 -1.21 14.48
N LYS A 98 11.38 -2.18 14.89
CA LYS A 98 12.85 -2.07 14.79
C LYS A 98 13.31 -1.94 13.33
N VAL A 99 12.65 -2.66 12.42
CA VAL A 99 12.91 -2.53 10.98
C VAL A 99 12.51 -1.13 10.50
N MET A 100 11.34 -0.60 10.89
CA MET A 100 10.92 0.75 10.52
C MET A 100 11.84 1.84 11.10
N GLU A 101 12.41 1.64 12.29
CA GLU A 101 13.41 2.55 12.86
C GLU A 101 14.68 2.61 12.01
N GLN A 102 15.23 1.45 11.64
CA GLN A 102 16.42 1.35 10.78
C GLN A 102 16.16 1.93 9.38
N VAL A 103 15.04 1.55 8.76
CA VAL A 103 14.64 2.05 7.43
C VAL A 103 14.39 3.55 7.49
N GLY A 104 13.69 4.04 8.51
CA GLY A 104 13.41 5.45 8.71
C GLY A 104 14.68 6.28 8.86
N GLY A 105 15.66 5.80 9.65
CA GLY A 105 16.97 6.42 9.77
C GLY A 105 17.75 6.47 8.45
N GLY A 106 17.71 5.40 7.66
CA GLY A 106 18.30 5.35 6.32
C GLY A 106 17.66 6.36 5.37
N ILE A 107 16.32 6.40 5.30
CA ILE A 107 15.56 7.35 4.47
C ILE A 107 15.86 8.78 4.91
N LYS A 108 15.85 9.08 6.21
CA LYS A 108 16.16 10.41 6.75
C LYS A 108 17.53 10.92 6.31
N LYS A 109 18.53 10.03 6.29
CA LYS A 109 19.91 10.39 5.96
C LYS A 109 20.16 10.53 4.47
N TYR A 110 19.61 9.65 3.65
CA TYR A 110 19.98 9.53 2.23
C TYR A 110 18.86 9.94 1.25
N ALA A 111 17.59 9.90 1.66
CA ALA A 111 16.43 10.10 0.79
C ALA A 111 15.38 11.03 1.42
N SER A 112 15.80 12.13 2.04
CA SER A 112 14.95 13.03 2.83
C SER A 112 13.88 13.78 2.05
N SER A 113 13.96 13.79 0.72
CA SER A 113 12.99 14.40 -0.21
C SER A 113 12.11 13.39 -0.93
N ALA A 114 12.30 12.09 -0.68
CA ALA A 114 11.59 11.04 -1.38
C ALA A 114 10.11 10.98 -1.01
N PHE A 115 9.31 10.48 -1.95
CA PHE A 115 7.98 9.98 -1.64
C PHE A 115 8.05 8.51 -1.19
N VAL A 116 7.53 8.22 -0.01
CA VAL A 116 7.67 6.93 0.66
C VAL A 116 6.34 6.18 0.65
N ILE A 117 6.37 4.95 0.14
CA ILE A 117 5.23 4.03 0.14
C ILE A 117 5.56 2.84 1.04
N CYS A 118 4.91 2.75 2.20
CA CYS A 118 5.04 1.63 3.12
C CYS A 118 4.08 0.48 2.72
N ILE A 119 4.55 -0.75 2.82
CA ILE A 119 3.78 -1.99 2.60
C ILE A 119 3.93 -2.94 3.81
N THR A 120 4.93 -2.73 4.66
CA THR A 120 5.22 -3.56 5.83
C THR A 120 4.03 -3.64 6.78
N ASN A 121 3.69 -4.84 7.22
CA ASN A 121 2.56 -5.05 8.13
C ASN A 121 2.98 -5.04 9.60
N PRO A 122 2.08 -4.68 10.53
CA PRO A 122 0.71 -4.19 10.31
C PRO A 122 0.67 -2.76 9.72
N LEU A 123 0.06 -2.61 8.54
CA LEU A 123 0.32 -1.48 7.64
C LEU A 123 0.13 -0.10 8.28
N ASP A 124 -1.04 0.19 8.84
CA ASP A 124 -1.38 1.52 9.36
C ASP A 124 -0.43 1.97 10.49
N ALA A 125 0.02 1.03 11.33
CA ALA A 125 0.99 1.32 12.38
C ALA A 125 2.42 1.43 11.86
N MET A 126 2.80 0.62 10.86
CA MET A 126 4.15 0.68 10.29
C MET A 126 4.37 1.95 9.48
N VAL A 127 3.39 2.43 8.71
CA VAL A 127 3.50 3.72 8.00
C VAL A 127 3.60 4.88 8.99
N TRP A 128 2.80 4.86 10.06
CA TRP A 128 2.84 5.85 11.13
C TRP A 128 4.22 5.88 11.82
N ALA A 129 4.75 4.72 12.20
CA ALA A 129 6.05 4.61 12.83
C ALA A 129 7.18 5.03 11.87
N LEU A 130 7.12 4.60 10.61
CA LEU A 130 8.10 4.97 9.59
C LEU A 130 8.15 6.48 9.36
N GLN A 131 6.99 7.16 9.31
CA GLN A 131 6.96 8.62 9.21
C GLN A 131 7.61 9.27 10.43
N LYS A 132 7.31 8.81 11.65
CA LYS A 132 7.93 9.34 12.88
C LYS A 132 9.44 9.12 12.91
N PHE A 133 9.92 7.92 12.60
CA PHE A 133 11.35 7.62 12.60
C PHE A 133 12.13 8.37 11.51
N SER A 134 11.55 8.48 10.33
CA SER A 134 12.19 9.18 9.20
C SER A 134 12.11 10.71 9.35
N GLY A 135 11.09 11.23 10.02
CA GLY A 135 10.84 12.66 10.18
C GLY A 135 10.49 13.37 8.87
N LEU A 136 10.14 12.62 7.82
CA LEU A 136 9.69 13.21 6.55
C LEU A 136 8.34 13.91 6.73
N PRO A 137 8.00 14.88 5.85
CA PRO A 137 6.67 15.47 5.82
C PRO A 137 5.58 14.39 5.68
N THR A 138 4.50 14.52 6.43
CA THR A 138 3.41 13.52 6.47
C THR A 138 2.78 13.27 5.10
N HIS A 139 2.63 14.31 4.28
CA HIS A 139 2.13 14.19 2.91
C HIS A 139 3.09 13.45 1.94
N LYS A 140 4.35 13.18 2.35
CA LYS A 140 5.33 12.40 1.58
C LYS A 140 5.43 10.94 2.00
N VAL A 141 4.71 10.51 3.04
CA VAL A 141 4.74 9.11 3.51
C VAL A 141 3.33 8.56 3.48
N VAL A 142 3.11 7.43 2.80
CA VAL A 142 1.79 6.79 2.69
C VAL A 142 1.90 5.28 2.83
N GLY A 143 0.81 4.62 3.20
CA GLY A 143 0.72 3.17 3.24
C GLY A 143 -0.12 2.63 2.08
N MET A 144 0.35 1.58 1.42
CA MET A 144 -0.42 0.86 0.41
C MET A 144 -1.27 -0.22 1.09
N ALA A 145 -2.58 0.00 1.10
CA ALA A 145 -3.60 -0.96 1.54
C ALA A 145 -4.88 -0.83 0.69
N GLY A 146 -5.50 0.34 0.72
CA GLY A 146 -6.79 0.57 0.04
C GLY A 146 -6.79 0.27 -1.46
N VAL A 147 -5.70 0.57 -2.19
CA VAL A 147 -5.60 0.25 -3.62
C VAL A 147 -5.67 -1.27 -3.87
N LEU A 148 -5.06 -2.08 -3.01
CA LEU A 148 -5.11 -3.54 -3.09
C LEU A 148 -6.52 -4.06 -2.82
N ASP A 149 -7.16 -3.54 -1.78
CA ASP A 149 -8.53 -3.95 -1.41
C ASP A 149 -9.54 -3.53 -2.49
N SER A 150 -9.40 -2.32 -3.04
CA SER A 150 -10.16 -1.86 -4.20
C SER A 150 -9.91 -2.77 -5.41
N ALA A 151 -8.68 -3.19 -5.68
CA ALA A 151 -8.38 -4.07 -6.81
C ALA A 151 -9.05 -5.44 -6.68
N ARG A 152 -9.00 -6.05 -5.48
CA ARG A 152 -9.70 -7.32 -5.19
C ARG A 152 -11.21 -7.17 -5.35
N PHE A 153 -11.77 -6.11 -4.77
CA PHE A 153 -13.21 -5.87 -4.82
C PHE A 153 -13.68 -5.65 -6.27
N ARG A 154 -12.95 -4.85 -7.05
CA ARG A 154 -13.22 -4.63 -8.48
C ARG A 154 -13.20 -5.93 -9.28
N TYR A 155 -12.23 -6.81 -9.01
CA TYR A 155 -12.15 -8.11 -9.68
C TYR A 155 -13.35 -9.00 -9.35
N PHE A 156 -13.74 -9.10 -8.08
CA PHE A 156 -14.90 -9.92 -7.71
C PHE A 156 -16.21 -9.37 -8.26
N LEU A 157 -16.38 -8.04 -8.27
CA LEU A 157 -17.53 -7.39 -8.91
C LEU A 157 -17.52 -7.61 -10.44
N SER A 158 -16.36 -7.54 -11.10
CA SER A 158 -16.29 -7.79 -12.54
C SER A 158 -16.69 -9.21 -12.92
N GLU A 159 -16.33 -10.19 -12.07
CA GLU A 159 -16.74 -11.59 -12.24
C GLU A 159 -18.25 -11.76 -12.02
N GLU A 160 -18.80 -11.12 -10.97
CA GLU A 160 -20.24 -11.16 -10.68
C GLU A 160 -21.07 -10.60 -11.84
N PHE A 161 -20.70 -9.42 -12.34
CA PHE A 161 -21.44 -8.74 -13.40
C PHE A 161 -21.01 -9.13 -14.81
N LYS A 162 -19.94 -9.92 -14.96
CA LYS A 162 -19.36 -10.36 -16.25
C LYS A 162 -18.99 -9.18 -17.17
N VAL A 163 -18.31 -8.21 -16.60
CA VAL A 163 -17.89 -6.96 -17.27
C VAL A 163 -16.37 -6.79 -17.19
N SER A 164 -15.84 -5.82 -17.92
CA SER A 164 -14.41 -5.48 -17.83
C SER A 164 -14.07 -4.87 -16.47
N VAL A 165 -12.94 -5.28 -15.87
CA VAL A 165 -12.38 -4.65 -14.65
C VAL A 165 -12.12 -3.15 -14.82
N LYS A 166 -11.97 -2.67 -16.07
CA LYS A 166 -11.76 -1.25 -16.38
C LYS A 166 -12.99 -0.39 -16.10
N ASP A 167 -14.18 -1.00 -16.14
CA ASP A 167 -15.46 -0.31 -15.97
C ASP A 167 -16.04 -0.45 -14.56
N VAL A 168 -15.30 -1.09 -13.66
CA VAL A 168 -15.68 -1.26 -12.24
C VAL A 168 -14.85 -0.33 -11.37
N THR A 169 -15.53 0.43 -10.51
CA THR A 169 -14.93 1.24 -9.45
C THR A 169 -15.33 0.68 -8.09
N ALA A 170 -14.36 0.51 -7.20
CA ALA A 170 -14.61 0.13 -5.81
C ALA A 170 -14.06 1.19 -4.87
N PHE A 171 -14.88 1.60 -3.92
CA PHE A 171 -14.57 2.64 -2.94
C PHE A 171 -14.43 2.01 -1.56
N VAL A 172 -13.25 2.14 -0.96
CA VAL A 172 -12.92 1.57 0.36
C VAL A 172 -12.21 2.61 1.22
N LEU A 173 -12.53 2.61 2.51
CA LEU A 173 -11.91 3.40 3.57
C LEU A 173 -11.37 2.48 4.67
N GLY A 174 -10.76 3.06 5.70
CA GLY A 174 -10.38 2.36 6.92
C GLY A 174 -9.06 1.59 6.80
N GLY A 175 -8.86 0.60 7.66
CA GLY A 175 -7.68 -0.24 7.63
C GLY A 175 -7.80 -1.41 6.66
N HIS A 176 -6.81 -2.30 6.68
CA HIS A 176 -6.81 -3.52 5.87
C HIS A 176 -7.54 -4.69 6.56
N GLY A 177 -8.28 -5.51 5.81
CA GLY A 177 -8.95 -6.72 6.33
C GLY A 177 -10.23 -6.40 7.12
N ASP A 178 -10.33 -6.87 8.38
CA ASP A 178 -11.51 -6.68 9.22
C ASP A 178 -11.85 -5.20 9.47
N SER A 179 -10.84 -4.32 9.46
CA SER A 179 -11.01 -2.87 9.60
C SER A 179 -11.31 -2.15 8.28
N MET A 180 -11.45 -2.86 7.16
CA MET A 180 -11.87 -2.24 5.89
C MET A 180 -13.28 -1.67 6.00
N VAL A 181 -13.55 -0.53 5.36
CA VAL A 181 -14.87 0.10 5.32
C VAL A 181 -15.28 0.29 3.86
N PRO A 182 -15.96 -0.71 3.26
CA PRO A 182 -16.40 -0.64 1.87
C PRO A 182 -17.64 0.26 1.74
N LEU A 183 -17.61 1.16 0.76
CA LEU A 183 -18.73 2.06 0.47
C LEU A 183 -19.43 1.62 -0.81
N VAL A 184 -20.46 0.78 -0.64
CA VAL A 184 -21.21 0.19 -1.77
C VAL A 184 -21.86 1.24 -2.65
N ARG A 185 -22.35 2.34 -2.07
CA ARG A 185 -23.01 3.42 -2.83
C ARG A 185 -22.06 4.28 -3.66
N TYR A 186 -20.76 4.23 -3.36
CA TYR A 186 -19.71 4.86 -4.18
C TYR A 186 -18.94 3.86 -5.05
N SER A 187 -19.30 2.57 -4.98
CA SER A 187 -18.79 1.54 -5.86
C SER A 187 -19.75 1.38 -7.05
N THR A 188 -19.21 1.22 -8.26
CA THR A 188 -20.01 1.33 -9.49
C THR A 188 -19.56 0.37 -10.59
N VAL A 189 -20.48 0.01 -11.49
CA VAL A 189 -20.18 -0.57 -12.81
C VAL A 189 -20.68 0.38 -13.89
N GLY A 190 -19.79 0.87 -14.76
CA GLY A 190 -20.15 1.84 -15.81
C GLY A 190 -20.78 3.13 -15.26
N GLY A 191 -20.48 3.49 -14.00
CA GLY A 191 -21.09 4.63 -13.29
C GLY A 191 -22.39 4.33 -12.55
N ILE A 192 -22.96 3.13 -12.69
CA ILE A 192 -24.18 2.72 -11.96
C ILE A 192 -23.78 2.15 -10.59
N SER A 193 -24.38 2.66 -9.52
CA SER A 193 -24.06 2.28 -8.14
C SER A 193 -24.42 0.82 -7.84
N LEU A 194 -23.69 0.14 -6.95
CA LEU A 194 -24.04 -1.24 -6.54
C LEU A 194 -25.48 -1.35 -5.99
N PRO A 195 -25.98 -0.41 -5.15
CA PRO A 195 -27.38 -0.44 -4.72
C PRO A 195 -28.38 -0.38 -5.88
N ASP A 196 -28.09 0.40 -6.93
CA ASP A 196 -28.98 0.46 -8.10
C ASP A 196 -28.90 -0.81 -8.95
N LEU A 197 -27.71 -1.42 -9.08
CA LEU A 197 -27.57 -2.73 -9.74
C LEU A 197 -28.35 -3.84 -9.01
N VAL A 198 -28.41 -3.79 -7.67
CA VAL A 198 -29.27 -4.68 -6.87
C VAL A 198 -30.75 -4.42 -7.18
N LYS A 199 -31.20 -3.15 -7.18
CA LYS A 199 -32.60 -2.80 -7.53
C LYS A 199 -32.97 -3.20 -8.97
N MET A 200 -32.01 -3.15 -9.89
CA MET A 200 -32.17 -3.56 -11.29
C MET A 200 -32.18 -5.08 -11.47
N GLY A 201 -31.91 -5.85 -10.42
CA GLY A 201 -31.89 -7.33 -10.46
C GLY A 201 -30.64 -7.91 -11.13
N TRP A 202 -29.55 -7.14 -11.25
CA TRP A 202 -28.29 -7.65 -11.81
C TRP A 202 -27.54 -8.56 -10.83
N THR A 203 -27.76 -8.36 -9.53
CA THR A 203 -27.26 -9.20 -8.43
C THR A 203 -28.18 -9.02 -7.21
N THR A 204 -27.88 -9.70 -6.09
CA THR A 204 -28.63 -9.56 -4.83
C THR A 204 -27.80 -8.88 -3.75
N GLN A 205 -28.46 -8.35 -2.72
CA GLN A 205 -27.76 -7.74 -1.58
C GLN A 205 -26.85 -8.76 -0.88
N GLU A 206 -27.34 -9.99 -0.68
CA GLU A 206 -26.58 -11.08 -0.05
C GLU A 206 -25.32 -11.39 -0.86
N ARG A 207 -25.40 -11.32 -2.20
CA ARG A 207 -24.26 -11.57 -3.07
C ARG A 207 -23.21 -10.46 -2.96
N ILE A 208 -23.64 -9.20 -2.89
CA ILE A 208 -22.74 -8.07 -2.62
C ILE A 208 -22.05 -8.23 -1.25
N ASP A 209 -22.79 -8.63 -0.22
CA ASP A 209 -22.24 -8.82 1.13
C ASP A 209 -21.19 -9.95 1.17
N GLN A 210 -21.43 -11.04 0.43
CA GLN A 210 -20.43 -12.12 0.25
C GLN A 210 -19.17 -11.63 -0.46
N ILE A 211 -19.30 -10.80 -1.49
CA ILE A 211 -18.15 -10.25 -2.22
C ILE A 211 -17.35 -9.31 -1.30
N ILE A 212 -18.02 -8.50 -0.50
CA ILE A 212 -17.39 -7.65 0.51
C ILE A 212 -16.61 -8.50 1.51
N GLN A 213 -17.22 -9.57 2.04
CA GLN A 213 -16.55 -10.46 2.98
C GLN A 213 -15.33 -11.12 2.36
N ARG A 214 -15.45 -11.64 1.13
CA ARG A 214 -14.31 -12.19 0.39
C ARG A 214 -13.21 -11.16 0.15
N THR A 215 -13.54 -9.88 -0.02
CA THR A 215 -12.55 -8.82 -0.13
C THR A 215 -11.76 -8.65 1.17
N ARG A 216 -12.43 -8.65 2.33
CA ARG A 216 -11.78 -8.63 3.66
C ARG A 216 -10.85 -9.82 3.84
N ASP A 217 -11.32 -11.00 3.44
CA ASP A 217 -10.61 -12.26 3.57
C ASP A 217 -9.57 -12.49 2.46
N GLY A 218 -9.47 -11.61 1.47
CA GLY A 218 -8.70 -11.86 0.24
C GLY A 218 -7.20 -12.02 0.48
N GLY A 219 -6.66 -11.48 1.58
CA GLY A 219 -5.30 -11.78 2.03
C GLY A 219 -5.16 -13.22 2.52
N ALA A 220 -6.06 -13.66 3.40
CA ALA A 220 -6.08 -15.00 3.95
C ALA A 220 -6.39 -16.07 2.89
N GLU A 221 -7.29 -15.78 1.95
CA GLU A 221 -7.61 -16.63 0.80
C GLU A 221 -6.33 -16.97 0.01
N ILE A 222 -5.54 -15.97 -0.38
CA ILE A 222 -4.28 -16.20 -1.10
C ILE A 222 -3.25 -16.95 -0.27
N VAL A 223 -3.11 -16.64 1.03
CA VAL A 223 -2.20 -17.37 1.93
C VAL A 223 -2.56 -18.85 2.00
N SER A 224 -3.85 -19.18 2.09
CA SER A 224 -4.33 -20.57 2.12
C SER A 224 -4.01 -21.34 0.84
N LEU A 225 -4.02 -20.66 -0.32
CA LEU A 225 -3.72 -21.26 -1.62
C LEU A 225 -2.22 -21.44 -1.83
N LEU A 226 -1.41 -20.42 -1.51
CA LEU A 226 0.04 -20.47 -1.70
C LEU A 226 0.77 -21.31 -0.66
N LYS A 227 0.22 -21.44 0.56
CA LYS A 227 0.72 -22.19 1.72
C LYS A 227 2.06 -21.71 2.31
N THR A 228 2.98 -21.21 1.48
CA THR A 228 4.34 -20.82 1.87
C THR A 228 4.61 -19.32 1.69
N GLY A 229 3.59 -18.53 1.40
CA GLY A 229 3.72 -17.09 1.17
C GLY A 229 2.39 -16.35 1.17
N SER A 230 2.48 -15.03 1.06
CA SER A 230 1.32 -14.13 0.91
C SER A 230 1.22 -13.61 -0.52
N ALA A 231 0.14 -12.90 -0.85
CA ALA A 231 0.00 -12.24 -2.14
C ALA A 231 1.18 -11.28 -2.42
N PHE A 232 1.62 -11.19 -3.68
CA PHE A 232 2.70 -10.28 -4.06
C PHE A 232 2.49 -9.56 -5.39
N TYR A 233 1.80 -10.16 -6.36
CA TYR A 233 1.47 -9.48 -7.64
C TYR A 233 0.54 -8.28 -7.46
N ALA A 234 -0.64 -8.47 -6.86
CA ALA A 234 -1.59 -7.39 -6.64
C ALA A 234 -1.06 -6.30 -5.67
N PRO A 235 -0.36 -6.64 -4.56
CA PRO A 235 0.34 -5.64 -3.75
C PRO A 235 1.36 -4.82 -4.53
N ALA A 236 2.21 -5.45 -5.33
CA ALA A 236 3.22 -4.75 -6.12
C ALA A 236 2.59 -3.83 -7.18
N ALA A 237 1.58 -4.32 -7.92
CA ALA A 237 0.85 -3.51 -8.90
C ALA A 237 0.17 -2.29 -8.25
N SER A 238 -0.38 -2.46 -7.05
CA SER A 238 -1.02 -1.40 -6.28
C SER A 238 -0.02 -0.29 -5.92
N ALA A 239 1.13 -0.66 -5.35
CA ALA A 239 2.18 0.31 -4.99
C ALA A 239 2.83 0.96 -6.23
N VAL A 240 3.06 0.21 -7.31
CA VAL A 240 3.57 0.77 -8.58
C VAL A 240 2.59 1.80 -9.16
N SER A 241 1.29 1.56 -9.06
CA SER A 241 0.29 2.54 -9.52
C SER A 241 0.33 3.86 -8.71
N MET A 242 0.65 3.78 -7.41
CA MET A 242 0.83 4.96 -6.55
C MET A 242 2.15 5.69 -6.87
N ALA A 243 3.24 4.95 -7.05
CA ALA A 243 4.52 5.52 -7.46
C ALA A 243 4.43 6.20 -8.83
N GLU A 244 3.79 5.54 -9.80
CA GLU A 244 3.52 6.10 -11.13
C GLU A 244 2.71 7.40 -11.03
N ALA A 245 1.71 7.45 -10.14
CA ALA A 245 0.90 8.64 -9.96
C ALA A 245 1.70 9.85 -9.44
N TYR A 246 2.61 9.60 -8.49
CA TYR A 246 3.54 10.58 -7.97
C TYR A 246 4.53 11.06 -9.04
N LEU A 247 5.21 10.11 -9.70
CA LEU A 247 6.29 10.40 -10.66
C LEU A 247 5.80 11.14 -11.91
N LYS A 248 4.57 10.87 -12.35
CA LYS A 248 3.96 11.47 -13.54
C LYS A 248 2.96 12.60 -13.21
N ASP A 249 2.86 13.01 -11.95
CA ASP A 249 1.90 14.02 -11.46
C ASP A 249 0.47 13.83 -11.97
N THR A 250 -0.03 12.60 -11.97
CA THR A 250 -1.33 12.29 -12.60
C THR A 250 -2.54 12.67 -11.74
N LYS A 251 -2.30 13.13 -10.51
CA LYS A 251 -3.35 13.57 -9.55
C LYS A 251 -4.44 12.52 -9.36
N ARG A 252 -4.03 11.26 -9.24
CA ARG A 252 -4.95 10.12 -9.13
C ARG A 252 -5.71 10.19 -7.82
N VAL A 253 -7.01 9.92 -7.90
CA VAL A 253 -7.83 9.66 -6.72
C VAL A 253 -7.67 8.19 -6.35
N VAL A 254 -7.01 7.91 -5.23
CA VAL A 254 -6.72 6.55 -4.78
C VAL A 254 -6.88 6.40 -3.26
N PRO A 255 -7.41 5.27 -2.76
CA PRO A 255 -7.47 5.00 -1.34
C PRO A 255 -6.11 4.53 -0.81
N VAL A 256 -5.51 5.31 0.08
CA VAL A 256 -4.20 5.03 0.70
C VAL A 256 -4.27 5.28 2.20
N ALA A 257 -3.43 4.63 3.00
CA ALA A 257 -3.25 5.04 4.38
C ALA A 257 -2.50 6.37 4.38
N ALA A 258 -3.20 7.46 4.71
CA ALA A 258 -2.67 8.81 4.74
C ALA A 258 -2.83 9.41 6.14
N TYR A 259 -1.92 10.31 6.51
CA TYR A 259 -1.98 11.04 7.77
C TYR A 259 -3.16 12.00 7.77
N LEU A 260 -3.97 11.96 8.83
CA LEU A 260 -5.12 12.85 9.04
C LEU A 260 -4.82 13.85 10.16
N SER A 261 -5.19 15.10 9.94
CA SER A 261 -4.94 16.24 10.82
C SER A 261 -6.20 17.07 11.08
N GLY A 262 -7.35 16.40 11.07
CA GLY A 262 -8.67 16.98 11.24
C GLY A 262 -9.70 16.39 10.28
N GLU A 263 -9.25 15.87 9.14
CA GLU A 263 -10.12 15.23 8.16
C GLU A 263 -10.83 14.01 8.77
N TYR A 264 -12.11 13.83 8.42
CA TYR A 264 -13.01 12.86 9.01
C TYR A 264 -13.18 12.99 10.54
N GLY A 265 -12.78 14.11 11.13
CA GLY A 265 -12.73 14.30 12.59
C GLY A 265 -11.59 13.53 13.27
N VAL A 266 -10.62 13.03 12.49
CA VAL A 266 -9.50 12.22 12.98
C VAL A 266 -8.23 13.06 12.97
N ASN A 267 -7.47 12.98 14.06
CA ASN A 267 -6.20 13.70 14.22
C ASN A 267 -5.06 12.73 14.52
N ASP A 268 -3.86 13.08 14.07
CA ASP A 268 -2.58 12.49 14.47
C ASP A 268 -2.42 10.98 14.20
N THR A 269 -3.06 10.47 13.15
CA THR A 269 -2.92 9.06 12.77
C THR A 269 -3.05 8.83 11.27
N TYR A 270 -2.64 7.64 10.83
CA TYR A 270 -2.78 7.19 9.46
C TYR A 270 -4.03 6.34 9.31
N VAL A 271 -4.88 6.65 8.33
CA VAL A 271 -6.10 5.87 8.04
C VAL A 271 -6.27 5.75 6.53
N GLY A 272 -6.82 4.63 6.05
CA GLY A 272 -7.19 4.49 4.65
C GLY A 272 -8.27 5.48 4.25
N VAL A 273 -7.92 6.44 3.40
CA VAL A 273 -8.81 7.47 2.85
C VAL A 273 -8.50 7.71 1.38
N PRO A 274 -9.48 8.18 0.58
CA PRO A 274 -9.22 8.67 -0.76
C PRO A 274 -8.36 9.94 -0.70
N VAL A 275 -7.28 9.96 -1.46
CA VAL A 275 -6.44 11.13 -1.62
C VAL A 275 -6.29 11.50 -3.08
N ILE A 276 -5.99 12.77 -3.36
CA ILE A 276 -5.37 13.19 -4.61
C ILE A 276 -3.86 12.98 -4.47
N LEU A 277 -3.33 12.03 -5.23
CA LEU A 277 -1.92 11.70 -5.25
C LEU A 277 -1.24 12.25 -6.51
N GLY A 278 -0.34 13.20 -6.33
CA GLY A 278 0.43 13.86 -7.40
C GLY A 278 1.89 14.05 -7.03
N ALA A 279 2.63 14.90 -7.74
CA ALA A 279 4.05 15.17 -7.48
C ALA A 279 4.28 15.83 -6.11
N GLY A 280 3.25 16.46 -5.53
CA GLY A 280 3.26 16.93 -4.15
C GLY A 280 3.33 15.80 -3.12
N GLY A 281 2.98 14.56 -3.48
CA GLY A 281 2.61 13.51 -2.53
C GLY A 281 1.10 13.51 -2.33
N VAL A 282 0.62 13.40 -1.09
CA VAL A 282 -0.80 13.61 -0.75
C VAL A 282 -1.12 15.09 -0.87
N GLU A 283 -1.77 15.50 -1.96
CA GLU A 283 -2.11 16.91 -2.22
C GLU A 283 -3.44 17.31 -1.56
N ARG A 284 -4.33 16.33 -1.33
CA ARG A 284 -5.62 16.52 -0.67
C ARG A 284 -6.18 15.19 -0.18
N VAL A 285 -6.74 15.17 1.03
CA VAL A 285 -7.67 14.13 1.48
C VAL A 285 -9.08 14.49 1.04
N ILE A 286 -9.80 13.56 0.40
CA ILE A 286 -11.17 13.80 -0.05
C ILE A 286 -12.12 13.34 1.04
N GLU A 287 -12.69 14.29 1.78
CA GLU A 287 -13.75 13.99 2.75
C GLU A 287 -15.08 13.83 2.03
N ILE A 288 -15.71 12.69 2.28
CA ILE A 288 -17.06 12.39 1.79
C ILE A 288 -18.02 12.31 2.97
N ASP A 289 -19.27 12.69 2.73
CA ASP A 289 -20.35 12.45 3.67
C ASP A 289 -20.48 10.95 3.89
N LEU A 290 -20.50 10.50 5.14
CA LEU A 290 -20.78 9.13 5.53
C LEU A 290 -22.16 9.07 6.19
N ASP A 291 -22.96 8.08 5.82
CA ASP A 291 -24.18 7.79 6.57
C ASP A 291 -23.85 7.24 7.97
N LYS A 292 -24.87 7.05 8.81
CA LYS A 292 -24.67 6.57 10.18
C LYS A 292 -23.91 5.24 10.24
N LYS A 293 -24.25 4.27 9.39
CA LYS A 293 -23.61 2.93 9.40
C LYS A 293 -22.17 3.02 8.92
N GLU A 294 -21.93 3.80 7.88
CA GLU A 294 -20.59 4.04 7.33
C GLU A 294 -19.70 4.78 8.34
N ARG A 295 -20.26 5.76 9.08
CA ARG A 295 -19.58 6.47 10.16
C ARG A 295 -19.22 5.53 11.31
N ASP A 296 -20.18 4.75 11.81
CA ASP A 296 -19.96 3.81 12.91
C ASP A 296 -18.84 2.79 12.54
N ALA A 297 -18.84 2.30 11.28
CA ALA A 297 -17.80 1.39 10.77
C ALA A 297 -16.43 2.08 10.63
N PHE A 298 -16.40 3.32 10.15
CA PHE A 298 -15.18 4.11 10.05
C PHE A 298 -14.57 4.39 11.41
N GLU A 299 -15.37 4.83 12.40
CA GLU A 299 -14.92 5.05 13.77
C GLU A 299 -14.38 3.75 14.40
N HIS A 300 -15.02 2.61 14.17
CA HIS A 300 -14.50 1.32 14.61
C HIS A 300 -13.11 1.02 14.01
N SER A 301 -12.95 1.24 12.71
CA SER A 301 -11.66 1.09 12.02
C SER A 301 -10.59 2.03 12.59
N VAL A 302 -10.91 3.31 12.77
CA VAL A 302 -9.98 4.30 13.34
C VAL A 302 -9.52 3.88 14.74
N ASN A 303 -10.45 3.46 15.58
CA ASN A 303 -10.15 2.97 16.93
C ASN A 303 -9.22 1.73 16.90
N ALA A 304 -9.39 0.84 15.93
CA ALA A 304 -8.50 -0.32 15.77
C ALA A 304 -7.07 0.10 15.41
N VAL A 305 -6.91 1.13 14.56
CA VAL A 305 -5.60 1.70 14.21
C VAL A 305 -4.97 2.43 15.40
N GLN A 306 -5.74 3.25 16.12
CA GLN A 306 -5.24 3.98 17.29
C GLN A 306 -4.72 3.03 18.38
N LYS A 307 -5.48 1.97 18.71
CA LYS A 307 -5.02 0.92 19.64
C LYS A 307 -3.71 0.27 19.19
N LEU A 308 -3.52 0.11 17.88
CA LEU A 308 -2.28 -0.46 17.35
C LEU A 308 -1.10 0.51 17.47
N CYS A 309 -1.34 1.80 17.28
CA CYS A 309 -0.34 2.85 17.51
C CYS A 309 0.00 2.96 19.01
N GLU A 310 -0.99 2.87 19.91
CA GLU A 310 -0.77 2.81 21.36
C GLU A 310 0.10 1.62 21.77
N ALA A 311 -0.15 0.44 21.20
CA ALA A 311 0.70 -0.74 21.39
C ALA A 311 2.14 -0.49 20.89
N CYS A 312 2.31 0.24 19.78
CA CYS A 312 3.64 0.64 19.32
C CYS A 312 4.34 1.58 20.32
N ILE A 313 3.64 2.57 20.87
CA ILE A 313 4.19 3.50 21.86
C ILE A 313 4.59 2.75 23.14
N ALA A 314 3.80 1.77 23.57
CA ALA A 314 4.13 0.94 24.72
C ALA A 314 5.44 0.15 24.53
N LEU A 315 5.71 -0.31 23.30
CA LEU A 315 6.95 -1.02 22.95
C LEU A 315 8.13 -0.06 22.71
N VAL A 316 7.87 1.11 22.12
CA VAL A 316 8.88 2.10 21.72
C VAL A 316 8.41 3.51 22.14
N PRO A 317 8.69 3.94 23.39
CA PRO A 317 8.17 5.20 23.93
C PRO A 317 8.61 6.47 23.19
N SER A 318 9.68 6.41 22.40
CA SER A 318 10.14 7.54 21.56
C SER A 318 9.19 7.87 20.41
N LEU A 319 8.19 7.03 20.13
CA LEU A 319 7.16 7.27 19.12
C LEU A 319 6.02 8.17 19.62
N LYS A 320 6.02 8.58 20.89
CA LYS A 320 5.03 9.53 21.41
C LYS A 320 5.10 10.87 20.67
#